data_AF-A0A2V8JQ56-F1
#
_entry.id   AF-A0A2V8JQ56-F1
#
_cell.length_a   1.000
_cell.length_b   1.000
_cell.length_c   1.000
_cell.angle_alpha   90.00
_cell.angle_beta   90.00
_cell.angle_gamma   90.00
#
_symmetry.space_group_name_H-M   'P 1'
#
loop_
_entity.id
_entity.type
_entity.pdbx_description
1 polymer ?
#
loop_
_entity_poly.entity_id
_entity_poly.type
_entity_poly.pdbx_seq_one_letter_code
_entity_poly.pdbx_strand_id
1 'polypeptide(L)'
;MKLKRSAGILRFLLVLSICVVPAVFVFGMFAKEARVRQGLGRGGANAGPVIRTDKESYLAGETITISGAGFAAGESVMLQVKHTDGTVESGMGHEPWWVYAGADGTVNAAW
;
A
#
# COMPACT_ATOMS: atom_id res chain seq x y z
N MET A 1 17.54 65.70 -28.13
CA MET A 1 17.45 64.22 -27.97
C MET A 1 16.16 63.91 -27.22
N LYS A 2 15.14 63.41 -27.92
CA LYS A 2 13.81 63.11 -27.37
C LYS A 2 13.84 61.75 -26.68
N LEU A 3 13.29 61.62 -25.47
CA LEU A 3 12.76 60.33 -25.02
C LEU A 3 11.37 60.56 -24.42
N LYS A 4 10.36 60.25 -25.23
CA LYS A 4 8.93 60.30 -24.92
C LYS A 4 8.49 58.87 -24.58
N ARG A 5 7.75 58.75 -23.47
CA ARG A 5 6.69 57.75 -23.20
C ARG A 5 7.12 56.32 -22.83
N SER A 6 6.92 55.96 -21.55
CA SER A 6 6.65 54.57 -21.14
C SER A 6 5.69 54.49 -19.94
N ALA A 7 4.68 55.38 -19.89
CA ALA A 7 3.61 55.32 -18.89
C ALA A 7 2.67 54.10 -19.05
N GLY A 8 2.79 53.33 -20.14
CA GLY A 8 1.99 52.12 -20.39
C GLY A 8 2.54 50.84 -19.76
N ILE A 9 3.87 50.72 -19.63
CA ILE A 9 4.52 49.50 -19.11
C ILE A 9 4.32 49.40 -17.59
N LEU A 10 4.35 50.54 -16.88
CA LEU A 10 4.17 50.58 -15.43
C LEU A 10 2.71 50.33 -14.99
N ARG A 11 1.73 50.67 -15.83
CA ARG A 11 0.30 50.36 -15.59
C ARG A 11 -0.05 48.91 -15.93
N PHE A 12 0.66 48.30 -16.88
CA PHE A 12 0.45 46.89 -17.25
C PHE A 12 1.03 45.91 -16.22
N LEU A 13 2.16 46.27 -15.59
CA LEU A 13 2.77 45.47 -14.52
C LEU A 13 1.98 45.53 -13.19
N LEU A 14 1.27 46.63 -12.92
CA LEU A 14 0.47 46.77 -11.70
C LEU A 14 -0.86 45.98 -11.75
N VAL A 15 -1.47 45.85 -12.94
CA VAL A 15 -2.76 45.13 -13.12
C VAL A 15 -2.56 43.61 -13.21
N LEU A 16 -1.43 43.14 -13.73
CA LEU A 16 -1.12 41.70 -13.79
C LEU A 16 -0.87 41.08 -12.40
N SER A 17 -0.44 41.89 -11.42
CA SER A 17 -0.22 41.44 -10.03
C SER A 17 -1.49 41.28 -9.20
N ILE A 18 -2.63 41.83 -9.65
CA ILE A 18 -3.90 41.83 -8.90
C ILE A 18 -4.81 40.64 -9.28
N CYS A 19 -4.52 39.91 -10.37
CA CYS A 19 -5.43 38.89 -10.91
C CYS A 19 -4.99 37.42 -10.73
N VAL A 20 -3.90 37.11 -10.00
CA VAL A 20 -3.38 35.71 -9.94
C VAL A 20 -3.43 35.06 -8.55
N VAL A 21 -3.89 35.73 -7.49
CA VAL A 21 -3.99 35.08 -6.15
C VAL A 21 -5.25 35.37 -5.31
N PRO A 22 -6.48 35.42 -5.85
CA PRO A 22 -7.65 35.03 -5.06
C PRO A 22 -7.85 33.49 -5.08
N ALA A 23 -7.27 32.79 -6.06
CA ALA A 23 -7.49 31.35 -6.25
C ALA A 23 -6.78 30.45 -5.22
N VAL A 24 -5.72 30.92 -4.58
CA VAL A 24 -5.08 30.18 -3.46
C VAL A 24 -5.86 30.36 -2.16
N PHE A 25 -6.70 31.41 -2.05
CA PHE A 25 -7.46 31.72 -0.84
C PHE A 25 -8.82 31.01 -0.74
N VAL A 26 -9.31 30.39 -1.83
CA VAL A 26 -10.52 29.54 -1.83
C VAL A 26 -10.20 28.06 -1.58
N PHE A 27 -8.92 27.66 -1.54
CA PHE A 27 -8.50 26.29 -1.19
C PHE A 27 -7.93 26.16 0.24
N GLY A 28 -8.03 27.23 1.04
CA GLY A 28 -7.47 27.32 2.40
C GLY A 28 -8.38 26.83 3.52
N MET A 29 -9.44 26.08 3.23
CA MET A 29 -10.42 25.68 4.24
C MET A 29 -11.03 24.31 3.92
N PHE A 30 -10.26 23.24 4.09
CA PHE A 30 -10.70 21.91 4.57
C PHE A 30 -9.50 20.94 4.63
N ALA A 31 -8.74 20.98 5.72
CA ALA A 31 -8.12 19.81 6.36
C ALA A 31 -7.41 20.25 7.64
N LYS A 32 -8.08 21.07 8.46
CA LYS A 32 -7.64 21.32 9.83
C LYS A 32 -8.18 20.18 10.68
N GLU A 33 -7.29 19.24 10.97
CA GLU A 33 -7.39 18.21 12.01
C GLU A 33 -8.45 17.10 11.85
N ALA A 34 -8.06 16.08 11.10
CA ALA A 34 -8.31 14.70 11.51
C ALA A 34 -6.97 13.96 11.62
N ARG A 35 -6.02 14.50 12.39
CA ARG A 35 -5.12 13.64 13.14
C ARG A 35 -5.96 13.06 14.27
N VAL A 36 -6.85 12.13 13.90
CA VAL A 36 -7.25 11.08 14.82
C VAL A 36 -5.93 10.44 15.21
N ARG A 37 -5.43 10.84 16.38
CA ARG A 37 -4.47 10.08 17.16
C ARG A 37 -4.96 8.66 17.04
N GLN A 38 -4.23 7.82 16.30
CA GLN A 38 -4.59 6.42 16.15
C GLN A 38 -4.72 5.89 17.56
N GLY A 39 -5.97 5.72 17.99
CA GLY A 39 -6.31 5.21 19.29
C GLY A 39 -5.75 3.81 19.33
N LEU A 40 -4.86 3.58 20.28
CA LEU A 40 -4.26 2.28 20.57
C LEU A 40 -3.45 1.79 19.37
N GLY A 41 -2.20 2.25 19.31
CA GLY A 41 -1.18 1.52 18.58
C GLY A 41 -1.39 0.03 18.85
N ARG A 42 -1.49 -0.75 17.77
CA ARG A 42 -1.22 -2.19 17.82
C ARG A 42 0.15 -2.32 18.51
N GLY A 43 0.14 -2.44 19.82
CA GLY A 43 1.19 -3.06 20.60
C GLY A 43 1.08 -4.58 20.42
N GLY A 44 0.89 -5.05 19.19
CA GLY A 44 1.49 -6.31 18.81
C GLY A 44 2.85 -5.89 18.31
N ALA A 45 3.92 -6.49 18.86
CA ALA A 45 5.22 -6.43 18.21
C ALA A 45 5.00 -6.55 16.69
N ASN A 46 5.75 -5.78 15.90
CA ASN A 46 5.83 -5.99 14.45
C ASN A 46 6.44 -7.39 14.23
N ALA A 47 5.65 -8.43 14.51
CA ALA A 47 5.91 -9.79 14.16
C ALA A 47 5.79 -9.76 12.65
N GLY A 48 6.91 -10.01 11.97
CA GLY A 48 6.94 -10.06 10.52
C GLY A 48 5.92 -11.06 9.97
N PRO A 49 5.83 -11.16 8.63
CA PRO A 49 4.85 -12.02 7.99
C PRO A 49 4.88 -13.44 8.55
N VAL A 50 3.70 -14.00 8.80
CA VAL A 50 3.53 -15.36 9.33
C VAL A 50 2.66 -16.16 8.37
N ILE A 51 2.97 -17.46 8.26
CA ILE A 51 2.20 -18.47 7.55
C ILE A 51 1.89 -19.61 8.52
N ARG A 52 0.67 -20.14 8.46
CA ARG A 52 0.21 -21.28 9.25
C ARG A 52 -0.67 -22.19 8.41
N THR A 53 -0.65 -23.47 8.75
CA THR A 53 -1.62 -24.46 8.31
C THR A 53 -2.68 -24.66 9.39
N ASP A 54 -3.82 -25.25 9.03
CA ASP A 54 -4.94 -25.47 9.95
C ASP A 54 -4.75 -26.65 10.92
N LYS A 55 -3.84 -27.60 10.61
CA LYS A 55 -3.58 -28.81 11.39
C LYS A 55 -2.08 -29.08 11.53
N GLU A 56 -1.74 -29.87 12.55
CA GLU A 56 -0.39 -30.38 12.80
C GLU A 56 -0.06 -31.60 11.93
N SER A 57 -1.07 -32.29 11.39
CA SER A 57 -0.92 -33.50 10.58
C SER A 57 -2.13 -33.70 9.66
N TYR A 58 -1.91 -34.38 8.53
CA TYR A 58 -2.89 -34.59 7.47
C TYR A 58 -2.85 -36.04 6.98
N LEU A 59 -4.00 -36.59 6.61
CA LEU A 59 -4.09 -37.85 5.89
C LEU A 59 -3.72 -37.65 4.41
N ALA A 60 -3.39 -38.75 3.73
CA ALA A 60 -3.15 -38.71 2.30
C ALA A 60 -4.40 -38.22 1.55
N GLY A 61 -4.24 -37.20 0.71
CA GLY A 61 -5.33 -36.58 -0.06
C GLY A 61 -6.20 -35.60 0.73
N GLU A 62 -5.87 -35.33 1.99
CA GLU A 62 -6.56 -34.31 2.78
C GLU A 62 -6.11 -32.89 2.36
N THR A 63 -7.07 -31.99 2.16
CA THR A 63 -6.78 -30.59 1.79
C THR A 63 -6.20 -29.82 2.98
N ILE A 64 -5.10 -29.11 2.72
CA ILE A 64 -4.45 -28.22 3.67
C ILE A 64 -5.01 -26.81 3.50
N THR A 65 -5.51 -26.20 4.57
CA THR A 65 -5.85 -24.77 4.57
C THR A 65 -4.67 -23.96 5.07
N ILE A 66 -4.22 -23.01 4.24
CA ILE A 66 -3.07 -22.15 4.54
C ILE A 66 -3.60 -20.74 4.80
N SER A 67 -3.16 -20.15 5.92
CA SER A 67 -3.47 -18.78 6.30
C SER A 67 -2.19 -17.99 6.61
N GLY A 68 -2.22 -16.70 6.32
CA GLY A 68 -1.12 -15.81 6.65
C GLY A 68 -1.58 -14.41 7.01
N ALA A 69 -0.70 -13.67 7.68
CA ALA A 69 -0.95 -12.32 8.13
C ALA A 69 0.34 -11.51 8.24
N GLY A 70 0.23 -10.19 8.21
CA GLY A 70 1.36 -9.27 8.37
C GLY A 70 2.06 -8.89 7.06
N PHE A 71 1.46 -9.25 5.92
CA PHE A 71 1.91 -8.80 4.59
C PHE A 71 1.44 -7.37 4.31
N ALA A 72 2.10 -6.67 3.40
CA ALA A 72 1.61 -5.41 2.88
C ALA A 72 0.32 -5.63 2.07
N ALA A 73 -0.59 -4.65 2.09
CA ALA A 73 -1.81 -4.73 1.30
C ALA A 73 -1.50 -4.86 -0.20
N GLY A 74 -2.07 -5.88 -0.85
CA GLY A 74 -1.82 -6.17 -2.27
C GLY A 74 -0.46 -6.81 -2.57
N GLU A 75 0.32 -7.18 -1.56
CA GLU A 75 1.61 -7.85 -1.75
C GLU A 75 1.44 -9.18 -2.50
N SER A 76 2.30 -9.42 -3.48
CA SER A 76 2.39 -10.71 -4.19
C SER A 76 3.23 -11.68 -3.37
N VAL A 77 2.63 -12.76 -2.89
CA VAL A 77 3.26 -13.76 -2.02
C VAL A 77 3.38 -15.09 -2.76
N MET A 78 4.60 -15.61 -2.89
CA MET A 78 4.84 -16.93 -3.48
C MET A 78 4.76 -18.00 -2.39
N LEU A 79 3.89 -18.98 -2.59
CA LEU A 79 3.75 -20.14 -1.73
C LEU A 79 4.33 -21.37 -2.41
N GLN A 80 4.92 -22.27 -1.62
CA GLN A 80 5.43 -23.55 -2.09
C GLN A 80 5.43 -24.57 -0.95
N VAL A 81 4.96 -25.79 -1.24
CA VAL A 81 5.01 -26.94 -0.32
C VAL A 81 6.21 -27.81 -0.66
N LYS A 82 7.07 -28.09 0.32
CA LYS A 82 8.30 -28.88 0.16
C LYS A 82 8.44 -29.95 1.23
N HIS A 83 9.16 -31.02 0.88
CA HIS A 83 9.67 -31.96 1.85
C HIS A 83 10.84 -31.33 2.64
N THR A 84 10.90 -31.60 3.94
CA THR A 84 11.93 -31.05 4.84
C THR A 84 13.29 -31.71 4.66
N ASP A 85 13.34 -32.90 4.05
CA ASP A 85 14.57 -33.62 3.69
C ASP A 85 15.24 -33.09 2.42
N GLY A 86 14.60 -32.14 1.73
CA GLY A 86 15.08 -31.56 0.48
C GLY A 86 14.77 -32.39 -0.76
N THR A 87 14.00 -33.48 -0.63
CA THR A 87 13.50 -34.24 -1.78
C THR A 87 12.68 -33.31 -2.67
N VAL A 88 13.08 -33.22 -3.93
CA VAL A 88 12.37 -32.41 -4.93
C VAL A 88 11.27 -33.27 -5.51
N GLU A 89 10.03 -32.89 -5.25
CA GLU A 89 8.85 -33.43 -5.90
C GLU A 89 8.22 -32.34 -6.77
N SER A 90 8.04 -32.64 -8.05
CA SER A 90 7.39 -31.77 -9.04
C SER A 90 6.10 -32.44 -9.50
N GLY A 91 5.05 -31.66 -9.80
CA GLY A 91 3.71 -32.16 -10.02
C GLY A 91 2.87 -32.19 -8.75
N MET A 92 1.61 -32.58 -8.88
CA MET A 92 0.67 -32.78 -7.75
C MET A 92 0.50 -31.54 -6.84
N GLY A 93 0.73 -30.33 -7.37
CA GLY A 93 0.59 -29.08 -6.63
C GLY A 93 1.83 -28.63 -5.86
N HIS A 94 2.99 -29.27 -6.04
CA HIS A 94 4.25 -28.87 -5.40
C HIS A 94 4.96 -27.70 -6.10
N GLU A 95 4.52 -27.31 -7.29
CA GLU A 95 5.01 -26.12 -7.98
C GLU A 95 4.71 -24.84 -7.17
N PRO A 96 5.61 -23.84 -7.17
CA PRO A 96 5.31 -22.56 -6.58
C PRO A 96 4.08 -21.89 -7.22
N TRP A 97 3.25 -21.26 -6.40
CA TRP A 97 2.11 -20.47 -6.87
C TRP A 97 2.01 -19.12 -6.15
N TRP A 98 1.30 -18.17 -6.76
CA TRP A 98 1.17 -16.81 -6.25
C TRP A 98 -0.21 -16.56 -5.65
N VAL A 99 -0.24 -15.85 -4.53
CA VAL A 99 -1.45 -15.25 -3.94
C VAL A 99 -1.20 -13.77 -3.67
N TYR A 100 -2.27 -13.01 -3.54
CA TYR A 100 -2.19 -11.58 -3.19
C TYR A 100 -2.74 -11.36 -1.79
N ALA A 101 -2.02 -10.59 -1.00
CA ALA A 101 -2.48 -10.18 0.31
C ALA A 101 -3.69 -9.23 0.20
N GLY A 102 -4.70 -9.47 1.03
CA GLY A 102 -5.85 -8.58 1.19
C GLY A 102 -5.45 -7.20 1.72
N ALA A 103 -6.40 -6.27 1.72
CA ALA A 103 -6.19 -4.91 2.23
C ALA A 103 -5.80 -4.86 3.72
N ASP A 104 -6.09 -5.92 4.47
CA ASP A 104 -5.73 -6.10 5.88
C ASP A 104 -4.40 -6.86 6.09
N GLY A 105 -3.71 -7.22 5.00
CA GLY A 105 -2.45 -7.95 5.03
C GLY A 105 -2.61 -9.46 5.26
N THR A 106 -3.81 -10.01 5.05
CA THR A 106 -4.09 -11.46 5.15
C THR A 106 -3.91 -12.18 3.82
N VAL A 107 -3.51 -13.45 3.88
CA VAL A 107 -3.52 -14.36 2.73
C VAL A 107 -4.23 -15.67 3.10
N ASN A 108 -4.95 -16.24 2.14
CA ASN A 108 -5.60 -17.54 2.25
C ASN A 108 -5.30 -18.37 1.01
N ALA A 109 -4.97 -19.64 1.20
CA ALA A 109 -4.74 -20.59 0.12
C ALA A 109 -5.15 -22.01 0.55
N ALA A 110 -5.23 -22.91 -0.42
CA ALA A 110 -5.40 -24.34 -0.20
C ALA A 110 -4.36 -25.12 -1.01
N TRP A 111 -3.97 -26.28 -0.50
CA TRP A 111 -3.13 -27.26 -1.17
C TRP A 111 -3.79 -28.64 -1.07
#